data_AF-A0ABD0AM89-F1
#
_entry.id   AF-A0ABD0AM89-F1
#
_cell.length_a   1.000
_cell.length_b   1.000
_cell.length_c   1.000
_cell.angle_alpha   90.00
_cell.angle_beta   90.00
_cell.angle_gamma   90.00
#
_symmetry.space_group_name_H-M   'P 1'
#
loop_
_entity.id
_entity.type
_entity.pdbx_description
1 polymer ?
#
loop_
_entity_poly.entity_id
_entity_poly.type
_entity_poly.pdbx_seq_one_letter_code
_entity_poly.pdbx_strand_id
1 'polypeptide(L)'
;MKYRHRDLRNILERSSARETAIRVAVGNVCEQLLAAFGVTLVGYVQAIGPVDTDLTKPQTVSEIKDAITQNDLRILAQDRVAELHDLIDQTRRAGDTLGGWIRVVVNGMPAGIGSYVS
;
A
#
# COMPACT_ATOMS: atom_id res chain seq x y z
N MET A 1 3.19 29.15 9.82
CA MET A 1 2.24 28.01 9.82
C MET A 1 0.91 28.42 9.22
N LYS A 2 0.37 27.65 8.25
CA LYS A 2 -0.85 27.92 7.47
C LYS A 2 -2.05 28.45 8.29
N TYR A 3 -2.24 27.91 9.49
CA TYR A 3 -3.40 28.20 10.35
C TYR A 3 -3.09 29.12 11.55
N ARG A 4 -1.86 29.63 11.67
CA ARG A 4 -1.41 30.48 12.80
C ARG A 4 -1.76 29.92 14.19
N HIS A 5 -1.79 28.59 14.33
CA HIS A 5 -2.06 27.93 15.61
C HIS A 5 -0.90 28.11 16.60
N ARG A 6 -1.25 28.19 17.89
CA ARG A 6 -0.31 28.23 19.02
C ARG A 6 -0.07 26.85 19.64
N ASP A 7 -0.95 25.88 19.36
CA ASP A 7 -0.82 24.49 19.75
C ASP A 7 -0.74 23.62 18.48
N LEU A 8 0.30 22.78 18.40
CA LEU A 8 0.55 21.86 17.28
C LEU A 8 -0.41 20.66 17.28
N ARG A 9 -1.02 20.32 18.42
CA ARG A 9 -1.99 19.22 18.53
C ARG A 9 -3.16 19.38 17.58
N ASN A 10 -3.63 20.62 17.39
CA ASN A 10 -4.71 20.94 16.44
C ASN A 10 -4.40 20.47 15.00
N ILE A 11 -3.11 20.42 14.64
CA ILE A 11 -2.66 19.92 13.34
C ILE A 11 -2.54 18.40 13.40
N LEU A 12 -1.85 17.87 14.41
CA LEU A 12 -1.58 16.43 14.56
C LEU A 12 -2.85 15.56 14.57
N GLU A 13 -3.92 16.01 15.24
CA GLU A 13 -5.19 15.29 15.31
C GLU A 13 -5.86 15.09 13.95
N ARG A 14 -5.61 16.00 13.00
CA ARG A 14 -6.21 15.96 11.65
C ARG A 14 -5.25 15.51 10.55
N SER A 15 -3.94 15.68 10.75
CA SER A 15 -2.92 15.23 9.80
C SER A 15 -2.45 13.79 10.05
N SER A 16 -2.93 13.15 11.11
CA SER A 16 -2.61 11.76 11.44
C SER A 16 -3.09 10.80 10.35
N ALA A 17 -2.29 9.76 10.11
CA ALA A 17 -2.67 8.63 9.27
C ALA A 17 -3.93 7.89 9.76
N ARG A 18 -4.41 8.17 10.99
CA ARG A 18 -5.69 7.64 11.49
C ARG A 18 -6.86 7.93 10.55
N GLU A 19 -6.81 9.04 9.82
CA GLU A 19 -7.83 9.39 8.83
C GLU A 19 -7.92 8.36 7.69
N THR A 20 -6.85 7.63 7.36
CA THR A 20 -6.89 6.58 6.33
C THR A 20 -7.92 5.48 6.61
N ALA A 21 -8.31 5.27 7.87
CA ALA A 21 -9.35 4.31 8.24
C ALA A 21 -10.69 4.60 7.53
N ILE A 22 -11.11 5.87 7.45
CA ILE A 22 -12.36 6.21 6.75
C ILE A 22 -12.20 6.10 5.23
N ARG A 23 -11.00 6.39 4.71
CA ARG A 23 -10.69 6.21 3.28
C ARG A 23 -10.76 4.74 2.87
N VAL A 24 -10.25 3.83 3.70
CA VAL A 24 -10.34 2.38 3.46
C VAL A 24 -11.80 1.92 3.50
N ALA A 25 -12.60 2.40 4.47
CA ALA A 25 -14.02 2.06 4.54
C ALA A 25 -14.79 2.48 3.28
N VAL A 26 -14.57 3.71 2.82
CA VAL A 26 -15.17 4.21 1.55
C VAL A 26 -14.60 3.45 0.36
N GLY A 27 -13.29 3.19 0.34
CA GLY A 27 -12.62 2.42 -0.71
C GLY A 27 -13.19 1.02 -0.88
N ASN A 28 -13.56 0.35 0.21
CA ASN A 28 -14.19 -0.97 0.16
C ASN A 28 -15.60 -0.94 -0.47
N VAL A 29 -16.34 0.17 -0.32
CA VAL A 29 -17.60 0.37 -1.06
C VAL A 29 -17.33 0.52 -2.56
N CYS A 30 -16.29 1.26 -2.93
CA CYS A 30 -15.86 1.38 -4.32
C CYS A 30 -15.37 0.03 -4.88
N GLU A 31 -14.64 -0.77 -4.10
CA GLU A 31 -14.18 -2.12 -4.51
C GLU A 31 -15.36 -3.05 -4.78
N GLN A 32 -16.42 -3.01 -3.95
CA GLN A 32 -17.65 -3.78 -4.20
C GLN A 32 -18.37 -3.35 -5.49
N LEU A 33 -18.44 -2.04 -5.74
CA LEU A 33 -18.99 -1.52 -7.00
C LEU A 33 -18.19 -2.01 -8.20
N LEU A 34 -16.86 -1.90 -8.14
CA LEU A 34 -15.95 -2.34 -9.19
C LEU A 34 -16.04 -3.85 -9.45
N ALA A 35 -16.21 -4.65 -8.40
CA ALA A 35 -16.39 -6.09 -8.51
C ALA A 35 -17.63 -6.47 -9.34
N ALA A 36 -18.70 -5.67 -9.28
CA ALA A 36 -19.89 -5.89 -10.12
C ALA A 36 -19.61 -5.73 -11.64
N PHE A 37 -18.52 -5.05 -12.01
CA PHE A 37 -18.04 -4.91 -13.38
C PHE A 37 -16.89 -5.88 -13.72
N GLY A 38 -16.60 -6.85 -12.85
CA GLY A 38 -15.48 -7.78 -13.04
C GLY A 38 -14.09 -7.14 -12.84
N VAL A 39 -14.03 -5.94 -12.25
CA VAL A 39 -12.77 -5.26 -11.92
C VAL A 39 -12.31 -5.75 -10.55
N THR A 40 -11.06 -6.22 -10.48
CA THR A 40 -10.45 -6.67 -9.22
C THR A 40 -9.14 -5.95 -9.01
N LEU A 41 -8.79 -5.73 -7.74
CA LEU A 41 -7.53 -5.08 -7.39
C LEU A 41 -6.85 -5.73 -6.18
N VAL A 42 -5.55 -5.47 -6.05
CA VAL A 42 -4.75 -5.82 -4.89
C VAL A 42 -3.63 -4.80 -4.70
N GLY A 43 -3.35 -4.44 -3.45
CA GLY A 43 -2.17 -3.70 -3.05
C GLY A 43 -1.19 -4.61 -2.30
N TYR A 44 0.10 -4.49 -2.62
CA TYR A 44 1.18 -5.22 -1.95
C TYR A 44 2.42 -4.36 -1.77
N VAL A 45 3.32 -4.79 -0.89
CA VAL A 45 4.58 -4.10 -0.63
C VAL A 45 5.59 -4.53 -1.69
N GLN A 46 6.09 -3.57 -2.47
CA GLN A 46 7.09 -3.79 -3.50
C GLN A 46 8.51 -3.62 -2.91
N ALA A 47 8.71 -2.70 -1.96
CA ALA A 47 10.01 -2.51 -1.32
C ALA A 47 9.85 -1.96 0.10
N ILE A 48 10.78 -2.32 0.98
CA ILE A 48 10.94 -1.72 2.32
C ILE A 48 12.37 -1.22 2.44
N GLY A 49 12.53 0.09 2.67
CA GLY A 49 13.84 0.72 2.60
C GLY A 49 14.55 0.44 1.26
N PRO A 50 15.81 -0.02 1.26
CA PRO A 50 16.56 -0.31 0.04
C PRO A 50 16.28 -1.69 -0.58
N VAL A 51 15.49 -2.55 0.08
CA VAL A 51 15.28 -3.94 -0.34
C VAL A 51 14.04 -4.01 -1.24
N ASP A 52 14.26 -4.35 -2.51
CA ASP A 52 13.19 -4.62 -3.49
C ASP A 52 12.72 -6.08 -3.35
N THR A 53 11.41 -6.28 -3.46
CA THR A 53 10.72 -7.56 -3.35
C THR A 53 9.83 -7.84 -4.55
N ASP A 54 9.89 -6.99 -5.58
CA ASP A 54 9.16 -7.19 -6.82
C ASP A 54 9.66 -8.42 -7.57
N LEU A 55 8.71 -9.20 -8.08
CA LEU A 55 9.01 -10.28 -9.01
C LEU A 55 8.81 -9.72 -10.41
N THR A 56 9.82 -9.80 -11.27
CA THR A 56 9.86 -9.19 -12.62
C THR A 56 8.77 -9.70 -13.58
N LYS A 57 7.93 -10.64 -13.16
CA LYS A 57 6.89 -11.25 -13.99
C LYS A 57 5.51 -10.64 -13.68
N PRO A 58 4.71 -10.32 -14.71
CA PRO A 58 3.32 -9.95 -14.51
C PRO A 58 2.57 -11.09 -13.81
N GLN A 59 1.91 -10.77 -12.70
CA GLN A 59 1.04 -11.69 -11.97
C GLN A 59 -0.39 -11.14 -11.97
N THR A 60 -1.36 -12.04 -11.95
CA THR A 60 -2.77 -11.69 -11.78
C THR A 60 -3.05 -11.25 -10.34
N VAL A 61 -4.12 -10.47 -10.14
CA VAL A 61 -4.60 -10.08 -8.81
C VAL A 61 -4.79 -11.29 -7.88
N SER A 62 -5.27 -12.43 -8.40
CA SER A 62 -5.47 -13.64 -7.60
C SER A 62 -4.14 -14.24 -7.13
N GLU A 63 -3.18 -14.44 -8.04
CA GLU A 63 -1.87 -15.00 -7.70
C GLU A 63 -1.12 -14.12 -6.71
N ILE A 64 -1.21 -12.79 -6.87
CA ILE A 64 -0.63 -11.84 -5.92
C ILE A 64 -1.30 -11.99 -4.55
N LYS A 65 -2.64 -12.02 -4.48
CA LYS A 65 -3.37 -12.18 -3.20
C LYS A 65 -2.96 -13.47 -2.48
N ASP A 66 -2.82 -14.57 -3.20
CA ASP A 66 -2.43 -15.86 -2.63
C ASP A 66 -0.99 -15.83 -2.09
N ALA A 67 -0.06 -15.20 -2.80
CA ALA A 67 1.33 -15.09 -2.38
C ALA A 67 1.52 -14.18 -1.16
N ILE A 68 0.91 -12.99 -1.16
CA ILE A 68 1.13 -11.98 -0.10
C ILE A 68 0.43 -12.34 1.22
N THR A 69 -0.48 -13.31 1.21
CA THR A 69 -1.13 -13.82 2.43
C THR A 69 -0.28 -14.86 3.16
N GLN A 70 0.80 -15.35 2.54
CA GLN A 70 1.74 -16.30 3.17
C GLN A 70 2.76 -15.63 4.10
N ASN A 71 2.82 -14.30 4.13
CA ASN A 71 3.69 -13.55 5.02
C ASN A 71 3.00 -12.30 5.58
N ASP A 72 3.54 -11.78 6.68
CA ASP A 72 3.03 -10.62 7.40
C ASP A 72 3.44 -9.28 6.77
N LEU A 73 4.50 -9.27 5.98
CA LEU A 73 5.00 -8.09 5.26
C LEU A 73 4.21 -7.79 3.97
N ARG A 74 3.33 -8.70 3.54
CA ARG A 74 2.56 -8.64 2.30
C ARG A 74 3.43 -8.40 1.05
N ILE A 75 4.57 -9.08 0.99
CA ILE A 75 5.51 -9.05 -0.14
C ILE A 75 5.37 -10.30 -1.03
N LEU A 76 5.87 -10.24 -2.26
CA LEU A 76 5.90 -11.38 -3.17
C LEU A 76 7.11 -12.30 -2.93
N ALA A 77 8.29 -11.72 -2.71
CA ALA A 77 9.55 -12.45 -2.51
C ALA A 77 9.65 -13.08 -1.12
N GLN A 78 9.14 -14.31 -0.97
CA GLN A 78 9.10 -15.03 0.32
C GLN A 78 10.49 -15.26 0.94
N ASP A 79 11.52 -15.39 0.09
CA ASP A 79 12.91 -15.59 0.52
C ASP A 79 13.53 -14.33 1.15
N ARG A 80 12.90 -13.16 0.97
CA ARG A 80 13.34 -11.87 1.52
C ARG A 80 12.71 -11.53 2.87
N VAL A 81 11.71 -12.29 3.34
CA VAL A 81 10.96 -11.97 4.57
C VAL A 81 11.89 -11.86 5.78
N ALA A 82 12.79 -12.83 5.98
CA ALA A 82 13.71 -12.85 7.11
C ALA A 82 14.68 -11.66 7.10
N GLU A 83 15.27 -11.35 5.94
CA GLU A 83 16.15 -10.19 5.75
C GLU A 83 15.42 -8.88 6.10
N LEU A 84 14.16 -8.76 5.69
CA LEU A 84 13.36 -7.57 5.93
C LEU A 84 12.95 -7.40 7.39
N HIS A 85 12.64 -8.50 8.10
CA HIS A 85 12.43 -8.44 9.55
C HIS A 85 13.69 -7.97 10.26
N ASP A 86 14.86 -8.50 9.90
CA ASP A 86 16.14 -8.07 10.47
C ASP A 86 16.41 -6.59 10.21
N LEU A 87 16.14 -6.11 8.99
CA LEU A 87 16.27 -4.70 8.62
C LEU A 87 15.35 -3.80 9.47
N ILE A 88 14.07 -4.16 9.60
CA ILE A 88 13.08 -3.42 10.40
C ILE A 88 13.54 -3.35 11.87
N ASP A 89 14.00 -4.46 12.42
CA ASP A 89 14.47 -4.53 13.81
C ASP A 89 15.74 -3.70 14.04
N GLN A 90 16.69 -3.74 13.11
CA GLN A 90 17.90 -2.92 13.18
C GLN A 90 17.56 -1.43 13.11
N THR A 91 16.71 -1.01 12.17
CA THR A 91 16.28 0.38 12.05
C THR A 91 15.55 0.85 13.31
N ARG A 92 14.68 0.00 13.88
CA ARG A 92 14.01 0.29 15.14
C ARG A 92 15.00 0.47 16.29
N ARG A 93 16.00 -0.41 16.42
CA ARG A 93 17.05 -0.31 17.46
C ARG A 93 17.91 0.94 17.31
N ALA A 94 18.10 1.41 16.07
CA ALA A 94 18.79 2.66 15.78
C ALA A 94 17.95 3.92 16.05
N GLY A 95 16.66 3.79 16.38
CA GLY A 95 15.75 4.92 16.59
C GLY A 95 15.38 5.65 15.30
N ASP A 96 15.47 4.96 14.15
CA ASP A 96 15.17 5.51 12.83
C ASP A 96 13.92 4.83 12.24
N THR A 97 13.50 5.24 11.04
CA THR A 97 12.27 4.78 10.38
C THR A 97 12.53 4.33 8.94
N LEU A 98 11.70 3.40 8.46
CA LEU A 98 11.71 2.96 7.07
C LEU A 98 10.44 3.40 6.37
N GLY A 99 10.61 3.92 5.17
CA GLY A 99 9.55 3.98 4.17
C GLY A 99 9.59 2.75 3.26
N GLY A 100 8.93 2.86 2.13
CA GLY A 100 8.91 1.80 1.14
C GLY A 100 8.07 2.16 -0.07
N TRP A 101 7.90 1.19 -0.95
CA TRP A 101 7.09 1.29 -2.15
C TRP A 101 5.96 0.27 -2.06
N ILE A 102 4.76 0.72 -2.38
CA ILE A 102 3.61 -0.16 -2.58
C ILE A 102 3.24 -0.17 -4.05
N ARG A 103 2.80 -1.34 -4.54
CA ARG A 103 2.20 -1.45 -5.87
C ARG A 103 0.74 -1.81 -5.73
N VAL A 104 -0.09 -1.18 -6.56
CA VAL A 104 -1.50 -1.53 -6.73
C VAL A 104 -1.67 -2.09 -8.15
N VAL A 105 -2.22 -3.29 -8.25
CA VAL A 105 -2.51 -3.95 -9.52
C VAL A 105 -4.02 -4.04 -9.67
N VAL A 106 -4.52 -3.70 -10.86
CA VAL A 106 -5.94 -3.77 -11.22
C VAL A 106 -6.09 -4.64 -12.45
N ASN A 107 -6.96 -5.64 -12.39
CA ASN A 107 -7.35 -6.47 -13.54
C ASN A 107 -8.81 -6.20 -13.91
N GLY A 108 -9.16 -6.43 -15.18
CA GLY A 108 -10.54 -6.30 -15.67
C GLY A 108 -11.00 -4.88 -15.97
N MET A 109 -10.12 -3.88 -15.90
CA MET A 109 -10.49 -2.49 -16.17
C MET A 109 -10.92 -2.30 -17.63
N PRO A 110 -12.10 -1.72 -17.91
CA PRO A 110 -12.51 -1.43 -19.27
C PRO A 110 -11.63 -0.35 -19.90
N ALA A 111 -11.41 -0.46 -21.22
CA ALA A 111 -10.72 0.57 -21.98
C ALA A 111 -11.52 1.89 -21.99
N GLY A 112 -10.82 3.02 -22.11
CA GLY A 112 -11.44 4.35 -22.24
C GLY A 112 -11.79 5.05 -20.93
N ILE A 113 -11.31 4.54 -19.78
CA ILE A 113 -11.43 5.25 -18.50
C ILE A 113 -10.34 6.32 -18.41
N GLY A 114 -10.77 7.55 -18.11
CA GLY A 114 -9.93 8.76 -18.19
C GLY A 114 -10.05 9.47 -19.54
N SER A 115 -9.53 10.70 -19.63
CA SER A 115 -9.60 11.53 -20.84
C SER A 115 -8.27 12.27 -21.05
N TYR A 116 -7.88 12.45 -22.32
CA TYR A 116 -6.74 13.27 -22.72
C TYR A 116 -7.09 14.75 -22.92
N VAL A 117 -8.39 15.06 -23.01
CA VAL A 117 -8.91 16.44 -23.06
C VAL A 117 -9.39 16.82 -21.67
N SER A 118 -8.63 17.66 -20.98
CA SER A 118 -9.03 18.45 -19.81
C SER A 118 -8.98 19.92 -20.15
#